data_AF-A0AAV5THQ6-F1
#
_entry.id   AF-A0AAV5THQ6-F1
#
_cell.length_a   1.000
_cell.length_b   1.000
_cell.length_c   1.000
_cell.angle_alpha   90.00
_cell.angle_beta   90.00
_cell.angle_gamma   90.00
#
_symmetry.space_group_name_H-M   'P 1'
#
loop_
_entity.id
_entity.type
_entity.pdbx_description
1 polymer ?
#
loop_
_entity_poly.entity_id
_entity_poly.type
_entity_poly.pdbx_seq_one_letter_code
_entity_poly.pdbx_strand_id
1 'polypeptide(L)'
;GMGGGMGGGMGGGMGGQGGRGGHGAPPFLANVTQEGRQAFFQIVQDQNQTKAQIKTAIGTWASTYGVSEQVTAFETEMEAEKTERRANVTTAIGQLAGAITTLNGIEDSQDLTFAQTHNQTKAALDEMSPELRDLVMAATGRPHGDMGGMVRGKGGMGGGPMGGQG
;
A
#
# COMPACT_ATOMS: atom_id res chain seq x y z
N GLY A 1 -62.75 -4.99 -10.61
CA GLY A 1 -62.37 -3.61 -10.93
C GLY A 1 -61.08 -3.26 -10.21
N MET A 2 -60.21 -2.51 -10.90
CA MET A 2 -59.19 -1.55 -10.41
C MET A 2 -58.20 -2.08 -9.35
N GLY A 3 -56.87 -2.07 -9.51
CA GLY A 3 -55.97 -1.35 -10.41
C GLY A 3 -54.77 -0.80 -9.60
N GLY A 4 -53.56 -0.81 -10.17
CA GLY A 4 -52.48 0.11 -9.80
C GLY A 4 -51.19 -0.53 -9.27
N GLY A 5 -50.09 -0.39 -10.03
CA GLY A 5 -48.73 -0.75 -9.62
C GLY A 5 -47.86 0.47 -9.29
N MET A 6 -46.74 0.22 -8.60
CA MET A 6 -45.52 1.02 -8.45
C MET A 6 -44.40 0.00 -8.19
N GLY A 7 -43.26 -0.10 -8.88
CA GLY A 7 -42.51 0.93 -9.59
C GLY A 7 -41.57 1.64 -8.61
N GLY A 8 -40.34 1.14 -8.42
CA GLY A 8 -39.33 1.80 -7.59
C GLY A 8 -38.04 0.99 -7.44
N GLY A 9 -37.06 1.26 -8.30
CA GLY A 9 -35.71 0.71 -8.20
C GLY A 9 -34.84 1.47 -7.20
N MET A 10 -33.92 0.75 -6.57
CA MET A 10 -32.66 1.24 -6.00
C MET A 10 -31.70 0.05 -6.17
N GLY A 11 -30.62 0.14 -6.93
CA GLY A 11 -29.59 1.15 -6.84
C GLY A 11 -28.34 0.40 -6.38
N GLY A 12 -27.39 0.18 -7.30
CA GLY A 12 -26.23 -0.67 -7.10
C GLY A 12 -25.32 -0.21 -5.96
N GLY A 13 -24.86 -1.17 -5.16
CA GLY A 13 -23.78 -1.00 -4.20
C GLY A 13 -22.61 -1.89 -4.57
N MET A 14 -21.85 -1.53 -5.62
CA MET A 14 -20.47 -2.01 -5.77
C MET A 14 -19.59 -1.20 -4.82
N GLY A 15 -19.60 -1.58 -3.55
CA GLY A 15 -18.66 -1.11 -2.53
C GLY A 15 -17.70 -2.23 -2.15
N GLY A 16 -16.90 -2.70 -3.11
CA GLY A 16 -15.84 -3.67 -2.86
C GLY A 16 -14.55 -2.94 -2.46
N GLN A 17 -14.01 -3.29 -1.29
CA GLN A 17 -12.73 -2.81 -0.74
C GLN A 17 -11.66 -2.55 -1.81
N GLY A 18 -11.30 -1.27 -1.97
CA GLY A 18 -10.15 -0.84 -2.75
C GLY A 18 -8.85 -1.33 -2.09
N GLY A 19 -8.25 -2.34 -2.69
CA GLY A 19 -6.88 -2.77 -2.41
C GLY A 19 -5.91 -1.61 -2.61
N ARG A 20 -4.94 -1.56 -1.70
CA ARG A 20 -3.83 -0.62 -1.59
C ARG A 20 -3.13 -0.37 -2.93
N GLY A 21 -2.90 0.91 -3.27
CA GLY A 21 -1.76 1.32 -4.09
C GLY A 21 -1.99 1.63 -5.57
N GLY A 22 -3.22 1.96 -6.00
CA GLY A 22 -3.41 2.55 -7.32
C GLY A 22 -2.83 3.97 -7.34
N HIS A 23 -1.68 4.18 -7.98
CA HIS A 23 -1.31 5.51 -8.44
C HIS A 23 -2.50 6.03 -9.27
N GLY A 24 -3.04 7.19 -8.89
CA GLY A 24 -4.11 7.82 -9.66
C GLY A 24 -3.71 7.95 -11.14
N ALA A 25 -4.71 8.06 -12.01
CA ALA A 25 -4.47 8.31 -13.42
C ALA A 25 -3.55 9.55 -13.59
N PRO A 26 -2.59 9.55 -14.54
CA PRO A 26 -1.71 10.70 -14.74
C PRO A 26 -2.49 12.02 -14.87
N PRO A 27 -2.04 13.10 -14.22
CA PRO A 27 -2.83 14.33 -14.09
C PRO A 27 -3.14 14.98 -15.45
N PHE A 28 -2.27 14.83 -16.45
CA PHE A 28 -2.49 15.34 -17.80
C PHE A 28 -3.71 14.73 -18.51
N LEU A 29 -4.23 13.59 -18.04
CA LEU A 29 -5.44 12.97 -18.59
C LEU A 29 -6.73 13.73 -18.28
N ALA A 30 -6.67 14.69 -17.35
CA ALA A 30 -7.77 15.63 -17.11
C ALA A 30 -7.98 16.58 -18.30
N ASN A 31 -6.94 16.83 -19.10
CA ASN A 31 -6.94 17.82 -20.18
C ASN A 31 -7.31 17.23 -21.55
N VAL A 32 -7.66 15.95 -21.62
CA VAL A 32 -8.02 15.27 -22.88
C VAL A 32 -9.47 14.77 -22.86
N THR A 33 -10.01 14.49 -24.04
CA THR A 33 -11.35 13.90 -24.17
C THR A 33 -11.40 12.46 -23.65
N GLN A 34 -12.59 11.88 -23.60
CA GLN A 34 -12.74 10.48 -23.19
C GLN A 34 -12.04 9.53 -24.17
N GLU A 35 -12.10 9.81 -25.47
CA GLU A 35 -11.41 9.08 -26.52
C GLU A 35 -9.89 9.19 -26.33
N GLY A 36 -9.38 10.38 -26.01
CA GLY A 36 -7.97 10.60 -25.68
C GLY A 36 -7.50 9.76 -24.49
N ARG A 37 -8.30 9.67 -23.42
CA ARG A 37 -8.02 8.80 -22.28
C ARG A 37 -8.00 7.32 -22.69
N GLN A 38 -8.98 6.87 -23.48
CA GLN A 38 -9.03 5.48 -23.94
C GLN A 38 -7.80 5.12 -24.80
N ALA A 39 -7.42 6.00 -25.72
CA ALA A 39 -6.24 5.82 -26.57
C ALA A 39 -4.95 5.74 -25.74
N PHE A 40 -4.79 6.60 -24.73
CA PHE A 40 -3.66 6.52 -23.80
C PHE A 40 -3.58 5.17 -23.11
N PHE A 41 -4.71 4.71 -22.55
CA PHE A 41 -4.78 3.44 -21.84
C PHE A 41 -4.55 2.23 -22.75
N GLN A 42 -4.94 2.29 -24.02
CA GLN A 42 -4.59 1.26 -25.00
C GLN A 42 -3.09 1.18 -25.22
N ILE A 43 -2.40 2.33 -25.30
CA ILE A 43 -0.94 2.37 -25.44
C ILE A 43 -0.28 1.75 -24.20
N VAL A 44 -0.55 2.26 -23.00
CA VAL A 44 0.21 1.85 -21.79
C VAL A 44 -0.10 0.44 -21.30
N GLN A 45 -1.19 -0.18 -21.77
CA GLN A 45 -1.54 -1.57 -21.45
C GLN A 45 -1.01 -2.58 -22.48
N ASP A 46 -0.41 -2.12 -23.59
CA ASP A 46 0.16 -3.03 -24.59
C ASP A 46 1.41 -3.73 -24.04
N GLN A 47 1.26 -5.01 -23.71
CA GLN A 47 2.32 -5.84 -23.15
C GLN A 47 3.34 -6.31 -24.20
N ASN A 48 3.08 -6.08 -25.49
CA ASN A 48 3.97 -6.51 -26.57
C ASN A 48 4.96 -5.42 -27.00
N GLN A 49 4.80 -4.18 -26.51
CA GLN A 49 5.70 -3.08 -26.81
C GLN A 49 6.80 -2.93 -25.77
N THR A 50 7.98 -2.57 -26.25
CA THR A 50 9.07 -2.13 -25.37
C THR A 50 8.72 -0.78 -24.74
N LYS A 51 9.33 -0.47 -23.59
CA LYS A 51 9.18 0.83 -22.92
C LYS A 51 9.53 2.01 -23.85
N ALA A 52 10.51 1.84 -24.73
CA ALA A 52 10.88 2.86 -25.71
C ALA A 52 9.79 3.07 -26.77
N GLN A 53 9.18 1.98 -27.26
CA GLN A 53 8.04 2.06 -28.19
C GLN A 53 6.82 2.71 -27.53
N ILE A 54 6.50 2.33 -26.30
CA ILE A 54 5.43 2.96 -25.49
C ILE A 54 5.70 4.46 -25.35
N LYS A 55 6.92 4.86 -25.00
CA LYS A 55 7.30 6.27 -24.87
C LYS A 55 7.10 7.04 -26.18
N THR A 56 7.54 6.49 -27.31
CA THR A 56 7.32 7.09 -28.63
C THR A 56 5.82 7.20 -28.98
N ALA A 57 5.03 6.17 -28.65
CA ALA A 57 3.59 6.17 -28.87
C ALA A 57 2.88 7.21 -28.01
N ILE A 58 3.26 7.35 -26.73
CA ILE A 58 2.77 8.42 -25.84
C ILE A 58 3.13 9.80 -26.39
N GLY A 59 4.34 9.99 -26.92
CA GLY A 59 4.73 11.27 -27.54
C GLY A 59 3.85 11.63 -28.75
N THR A 60 3.57 10.65 -29.61
CA THR A 60 2.64 10.84 -30.75
C THR A 60 1.22 11.14 -30.26
N TRP A 61 0.75 10.41 -29.26
CA TRP A 61 -0.55 10.62 -28.63
C TRP A 61 -0.64 12.02 -28.01
N ALA A 62 0.37 12.46 -27.28
CA ALA A 62 0.39 13.75 -26.61
C ALA A 62 0.30 14.91 -27.62
N SER A 63 1.01 14.79 -28.75
CA SER A 63 0.91 15.74 -29.86
C SER A 63 -0.50 15.77 -30.47
N THR A 64 -1.10 14.59 -30.68
CA THR A 64 -2.45 14.44 -31.25
C THR A 64 -3.52 15.10 -30.38
N TYR A 65 -3.39 15.03 -29.06
CA TYR A 65 -4.36 15.57 -28.10
C TYR A 65 -3.92 16.90 -27.47
N GLY A 66 -2.83 17.50 -27.93
CA GLY A 66 -2.37 18.83 -27.49
C GLY A 66 -1.87 18.90 -26.04
N VAL A 67 -1.32 17.81 -25.50
CA VAL A 67 -0.83 17.72 -24.10
C VAL A 67 0.67 17.42 -23.97
N SER A 68 1.44 17.69 -25.02
CA SER A 68 2.89 17.39 -25.07
C SER A 68 3.69 18.01 -23.92
N GLU A 69 3.39 19.25 -23.53
CA GLU A 69 4.09 19.93 -22.45
C GLU A 69 3.81 19.27 -21.09
N GLN A 70 2.54 18.91 -20.83
CA GLN A 70 2.13 18.30 -19.57
C GLN A 70 2.67 16.88 -19.44
N VAL A 71 2.74 16.14 -20.56
CA VAL A 71 3.39 14.82 -20.59
C VAL A 71 4.89 14.94 -20.33
N THR A 72 5.57 15.91 -20.96
CA THR A 72 7.02 16.12 -20.76
C THR A 72 7.34 16.52 -19.31
N ALA A 73 6.53 17.41 -18.72
CA ALA A 73 6.67 17.80 -17.32
C ALA A 73 6.48 16.60 -16.38
N PHE A 74 5.43 15.80 -16.60
CA PHE A 74 5.17 14.60 -15.82
C PHE A 74 6.29 13.56 -15.94
N GLU A 75 6.81 13.31 -17.15
CA GLU A 75 7.94 12.38 -17.33
C GLU A 75 9.20 12.86 -16.58
N THR A 76 9.44 14.17 -16.58
CA THR A 76 10.59 14.77 -15.88
C THR A 76 10.46 14.60 -14.37
N GLU A 77 9.28 14.89 -13.82
CA GLU A 77 8.95 14.69 -12.40
C GLU A 77 9.11 13.21 -12.00
N MET A 78 8.55 12.29 -12.78
CA MET A 78 8.64 10.85 -12.50
C MET A 78 10.07 10.31 -12.53
N GLU A 79 10.93 10.80 -13.41
CA GLU A 79 12.35 10.42 -13.43
C GLU A 79 13.14 11.03 -12.26
N ALA A 80 12.81 12.25 -11.85
CA ALA A 80 13.38 12.86 -10.65
C ALA A 80 13.01 12.05 -9.40
N GLU A 81 11.72 11.77 -9.19
CA GLU A 81 11.25 10.97 -8.06
C GLU A 81 11.85 9.55 -8.06
N LYS A 82 11.97 8.93 -9.23
CA LYS A 82 12.58 7.60 -9.37
C LYS A 82 14.06 7.62 -8.99
N THR A 83 14.77 8.68 -9.34
CA THR A 83 16.18 8.86 -8.97
C THR A 83 16.32 9.07 -7.47
N GLU A 84 15.49 9.92 -6.89
CA GLU A 84 15.44 10.18 -5.45
C GLU A 84 15.13 8.90 -4.65
N ARG A 85 14.04 8.19 -5.01
CA ARG A 85 13.69 6.91 -4.36
C ARG A 85 14.83 5.89 -4.40
N ARG A 86 15.54 5.78 -5.53
CA ARG A 86 16.69 4.87 -5.64
C ARG A 86 17.83 5.28 -4.69
N ALA A 87 18.10 6.57 -4.58
CA ALA A 87 19.12 7.09 -3.66
C ALA A 87 18.74 6.84 -2.20
N ASN A 88 17.47 7.08 -1.83
CA ASN A 88 16.95 6.84 -0.48
C ASN A 88 17.04 5.35 -0.10
N VAL A 89 16.63 4.44 -1.00
CA VAL A 89 16.76 2.99 -0.78
C VAL A 89 18.23 2.58 -0.64
N THR A 90 19.13 3.13 -1.47
CA THR A 90 20.57 2.82 -1.38
C THR A 90 21.14 3.26 -0.02
N THR A 91 20.75 4.44 0.45
CA THR A 91 21.13 4.97 1.77
C THR A 91 20.59 4.07 2.88
N ALA A 92 19.31 3.68 2.81
CA ALA A 92 18.65 2.81 3.77
C ALA A 92 19.31 1.43 3.86
N ILE A 93 19.71 0.83 2.73
CA ILE A 93 20.48 -0.43 2.73
C ILE A 93 21.78 -0.29 3.52
N GLY A 94 22.48 0.84 3.36
CA GLY A 94 23.71 1.13 4.12
C GLY A 94 23.48 1.27 5.63
N GLN A 95 22.29 1.66 6.06
CA GLN A 95 21.90 1.84 7.46
C GLN A 95 21.26 0.58 8.09
N LEU A 96 20.79 -0.36 7.26
CA LEU A 96 19.96 -1.49 7.69
C LEU A 96 20.58 -2.33 8.80
N ALA A 97 21.86 -2.70 8.68
CA ALA A 97 22.53 -3.52 9.68
C ALA A 97 22.61 -2.83 11.06
N GLY A 98 22.88 -1.51 11.05
CA GLY A 98 22.90 -0.70 12.28
C GLY A 98 21.51 -0.62 12.92
N ALA A 99 20.49 -0.37 12.11
CA ALA A 99 19.10 -0.31 12.58
C ALA A 99 18.64 -1.63 13.23
N ILE A 100 18.94 -2.78 12.61
CA ILE A 100 18.62 -4.10 13.18
C ILE A 100 19.39 -4.31 14.50
N THR A 101 20.67 -3.93 14.55
CA THR A 101 21.47 -4.07 15.78
C THR A 101 20.88 -3.25 16.93
N THR A 102 20.43 -2.03 16.66
CA THR A 102 19.75 -1.19 17.67
C THR A 102 18.47 -1.84 18.18
N LEU A 103 17.64 -2.39 17.29
CA LEU A 103 16.40 -3.03 17.69
C LEU A 103 16.63 -4.31 18.51
N ASN A 104 17.55 -5.17 18.09
CA ASN A 104 17.91 -6.36 18.86
C ASN A 104 18.43 -5.99 20.25
N GLY A 105 19.22 -4.92 20.37
CA GLY A 105 19.70 -4.44 21.67
C GLY A 105 18.58 -3.98 22.62
N ILE A 106 17.49 -3.42 22.09
CA ILE A 106 16.29 -3.07 22.87
C ILE A 106 15.53 -4.34 23.29
N GLU A 107 15.38 -5.30 22.37
CA GLU A 107 14.65 -6.55 22.61
C GLU A 107 15.36 -7.47 23.61
N ASP A 108 16.68 -7.58 23.53
CA ASP A 108 17.50 -8.45 24.39
C ASP A 108 17.75 -7.85 25.78
N SER A 109 17.46 -6.56 25.98
CA SER A 109 17.73 -5.86 27.23
C SER A 109 16.93 -6.43 28.41
N GLN A 110 17.63 -6.94 29.42
CA GLN A 110 17.03 -7.44 30.67
C GLN A 110 16.67 -6.34 31.67
N ASP A 111 17.06 -5.09 31.38
CA ASP A 111 16.81 -3.93 32.25
C ASP A 111 15.50 -3.19 31.90
N LEU A 112 14.88 -3.53 30.76
CA LEU A 112 13.65 -2.91 30.29
C LEU A 112 12.42 -3.75 30.67
N THR A 113 11.38 -3.06 31.12
CA THR A 113 10.03 -3.62 31.17
C THR A 113 9.45 -3.73 29.75
N PHE A 114 8.49 -4.63 29.54
CA PHE A 114 7.79 -4.77 28.25
C PHE A 114 7.23 -3.45 27.70
N ALA A 115 6.72 -2.57 28.57
CA ALA A 115 6.22 -1.26 28.16
C ALA A 115 7.35 -0.34 27.67
N GLN A 116 8.52 -0.39 28.31
CA GLN A 116 9.69 0.36 27.88
C GLN A 116 10.26 -0.18 26.57
N THR A 117 10.37 -1.50 26.42
CA THR A 117 10.78 -2.16 25.17
C THR A 117 9.89 -1.70 24.01
N HIS A 118 8.57 -1.82 24.15
CA HIS A 118 7.63 -1.37 23.12
C HIS A 118 7.81 0.11 22.76
N ASN A 119 7.90 1.00 23.75
CA ASN A 119 8.02 2.43 23.51
C ASN A 119 9.37 2.80 22.86
N GLN A 120 10.45 2.16 23.27
CA GLN A 120 11.78 2.39 22.68
C GLN A 120 11.87 1.82 21.25
N THR A 121 11.33 0.62 21.01
CA THR A 121 11.23 0.05 19.65
C THR A 121 10.41 0.98 18.76
N LYS A 122 9.27 1.49 19.24
CA LYS A 122 8.47 2.45 18.48
C LYS A 122 9.25 3.72 18.17
N ALA A 123 9.92 4.31 19.16
CA ALA A 123 10.71 5.52 18.98
C ALA A 123 11.84 5.31 17.96
N ALA A 124 12.58 4.20 18.07
CA ALA A 124 13.64 3.85 17.12
C ALA A 124 13.10 3.73 15.69
N LEU A 125 11.93 3.10 15.48
CA LEU A 125 11.30 2.98 14.17
C LEU A 125 10.76 4.33 13.65
N ASP A 126 10.29 5.22 14.53
CA ASP A 126 9.80 6.56 14.15
C ASP A 126 10.94 7.48 13.70
N GLU A 127 12.15 7.29 14.22
CA GLU A 127 13.36 8.06 13.84
C GLU A 127 13.95 7.63 12.48
N MET A 128 13.59 6.44 11.98
CA MET A 128 14.07 5.94 10.70
C MET A 128 13.39 6.65 9.52
N SER A 129 14.11 6.76 8.40
CA SER A 129 13.46 7.12 7.13
C SER A 129 12.41 6.06 6.74
N PRO A 130 11.39 6.42 5.94
CA PRO A 130 10.38 5.47 5.50
C PRO A 130 10.99 4.21 4.84
N GLU A 131 11.98 4.38 3.98
CA GLU A 131 12.65 3.29 3.27
C GLU A 131 13.44 2.38 4.23
N LEU A 132 14.14 2.96 5.21
CA LEU A 132 14.87 2.18 6.21
C LEU A 132 13.91 1.39 7.10
N ARG A 133 12.84 2.02 7.57
CA ARG A 133 11.81 1.35 8.36
C ARG A 133 11.18 0.19 7.60
N ASP A 134 10.85 0.38 6.32
CA ASP A 134 10.25 -0.68 5.50
C ASP A 134 11.22 -1.86 5.31
N LEU A 135 12.50 -1.60 5.09
CA LEU A 135 13.52 -2.65 4.98
C LEU A 135 13.71 -3.41 6.30
N VAL A 136 13.76 -2.69 7.43
CA VAL A 136 13.86 -3.30 8.77
C VAL A 136 12.66 -4.23 9.00
N MET A 137 11.44 -3.74 8.78
CA MET A 137 10.22 -4.53 8.97
C MET A 137 10.12 -5.74 8.02
N ALA A 138 10.70 -5.65 6.83
CA ALA A 138 10.80 -6.77 5.90
C ALA A 138 11.83 -7.83 6.38
N ALA A 139 12.93 -7.39 7.00
CA ALA A 139 14.00 -8.27 7.47
C ALA A 139 13.68 -8.96 8.81
N THR A 140 13.02 -8.25 9.73
CA THR A 140 12.71 -8.74 11.09
C THR A 140 11.31 -9.33 11.21
N GLY A 141 10.48 -9.16 10.18
CA GLY A 141 9.04 -9.37 10.27
C GLY A 141 8.34 -8.17 10.91
N ARG A 142 7.04 -8.01 10.59
CA ARG A 142 6.23 -7.03 11.30
C ARG A 142 6.07 -7.50 12.75
N PRO A 143 6.18 -6.62 13.75
CA PRO A 143 5.82 -6.95 15.12
C PRO A 143 4.45 -7.61 15.07
N HIS A 144 4.39 -8.91 15.34
CA HIS A 144 3.13 -9.55 15.61
C HIS A 144 2.56 -8.83 16.82
N GLY A 145 1.32 -8.37 16.71
CA GLY A 145 0.58 -7.79 17.83
C GLY A 145 0.24 -8.84 18.90
N ASP A 146 1.20 -9.67 19.32
CA ASP A 146 1.06 -10.67 20.37
C ASP A 146 1.16 -10.05 21.78
N MET A 147 0.56 -8.87 21.94
CA MET A 147 0.15 -8.30 23.22
C MET A 147 -1.35 -8.59 23.46
N GLY A 148 -1.84 -9.76 23.05
CA GLY A 148 -3.21 -10.24 23.30
C GLY A 148 -3.29 -11.57 24.05
N GLY A 149 -2.14 -12.17 24.40
CA GLY A 149 -2.04 -13.52 24.96
C GLY A 149 -1.86 -13.60 26.48
N MET A 150 -2.22 -12.56 27.24
CA MET A 150 -2.33 -12.68 28.70
C MET A 150 -3.80 -12.62 29.08
N VAL A 151 -4.39 -13.81 29.26
CA VAL A 151 -5.45 -14.22 30.22
C VAL A 151 -6.22 -15.39 29.61
N ARG A 152 -5.92 -16.62 30.04
CA ARG A 152 -6.85 -17.38 30.89
C ARG A 152 -6.16 -18.59 31.48
N GLY A 153 -6.13 -18.62 32.81
CA GLY A 153 -5.68 -19.75 33.58
C GLY A 153 -6.40 -21.04 33.16
N LYS A 154 -5.64 -22.13 33.25
CA LYS A 154 -6.11 -23.49 33.11
C LYS A 154 -7.04 -23.82 34.29
N GLY A 155 -8.30 -23.42 34.17
CA GLY A 155 -9.33 -23.64 35.20
C GLY A 155 -10.71 -23.32 34.66
N GLY A 156 -11.55 -24.34 34.53
CA GLY A 156 -12.96 -24.19 34.17
C GLY A 156 -13.42 -25.24 33.17
N MET A 157 -13.66 -26.45 33.68
CA MET A 157 -14.44 -27.48 32.99
C MET A 157 -15.74 -26.87 32.47
N GLY A 158 -15.93 -26.96 31.15
CA GLY A 158 -17.18 -26.57 30.50
C GLY A 158 -18.33 -27.44 31.02
N GLY A 159 -19.33 -26.77 31.58
CA GLY A 159 -20.65 -27.36 31.78
C GLY A 159 -21.35 -27.50 30.44
N GLY A 160 -21.69 -28.74 30.08
CA GLY A 160 -22.63 -29.08 29.03
C GLY A 160 -23.75 -29.95 29.63
N PRO A 161 -25.02 -29.79 29.19
CA PRO A 161 -26.16 -30.41 29.84
C PRO A 161 -26.28 -31.90 29.46
N MET A 162 -26.21 -32.79 30.45
CA MET A 162 -26.62 -34.19 30.29
C MET A 162 -28.11 -34.31 30.64
N GLY A 163 -28.95 -34.30 29.62
CA GLY A 163 -30.34 -34.72 29.70
C GLY A 163 -30.47 -36.21 29.39
N GLY A 164 -30.90 -36.97 30.40
CA GLY A 164 -31.76 -38.17 30.40
C GLY A 164 -31.61 -39.27 29.35
N GLN A 165 -31.38 -40.50 29.84
CA GLN A 165 -32.24 -41.68 29.64
C GLN A 165 -31.68 -42.90 30.38
N GLY A 166 -32.55 -43.64 31.07
CA GLY A 166 -32.27 -44.97 31.64
C GLY A 166 -32.49 -45.07 33.13
#